data_AF-A0A812S6M8-F1
#
_entry.id   AF-A0A812S6M8-F1
#
_cell.length_a   1.000
_cell.length_b   1.000
_cell.length_c   1.000
_cell.angle_alpha   90.00
_cell.angle_beta   90.00
_cell.angle_gamma   90.00
#
_symmetry.space_group_name_H-M   'P 1'
#
loop_
_entity.id
_entity.type
_entity.pdbx_description
1 polymer ?
#
loop_
_entity_poly.entity_id
_entity_poly.type
_entity_poly.pdbx_seq_one_letter_code
_entity_poly.pdbx_strand_id
1 'polypeptide(L)'
;MRFHNQSQHRTHHCYYLRVWQEWLEHIDTKDTANDVIIVAGDISHKWEIIRATLSFFKEHYARVFYVPGNHELWGGADEDSMRRLDQLLQLCAELQVETSPAEVATTSRRVLVVPLLSWHHPQWDTEPDIEGWSGLLPVDQMLSDYPLTHWPRGISIRAII
;
A
#
# COMPACT_ATOMS: atom_id res chain seq x y z
N MET A 1 7.95 -42.38 -0.29
CA MET A 1 7.22 -41.09 -0.30
C MET A 1 7.43 -40.45 1.07
N ARG A 2 8.26 -39.42 1.19
CA ARG A 2 8.56 -38.75 2.47
C ARG A 2 7.87 -37.38 2.45
N PHE A 3 6.90 -37.21 3.35
CA PHE A 3 6.31 -35.90 3.62
C PHE A 3 7.24 -35.13 4.56
N HIS A 4 7.73 -33.97 4.11
CA HIS A 4 8.39 -33.00 4.98
C HIS A 4 7.32 -32.06 5.52
N ASN A 5 7.02 -32.20 6.81
CA ASN A 5 6.25 -31.27 7.60
C ASN A 5 7.14 -30.04 7.89
N GLN A 6 6.90 -28.92 7.18
CA GLN A 6 7.48 -27.64 7.51
C GLN A 6 6.42 -26.83 8.25
N SER A 7 6.62 -26.68 9.56
CA SER A 7 5.86 -25.81 10.45
C SER A 7 6.00 -24.35 10.01
N GLN A 8 5.10 -23.88 9.14
CA GLN A 8 4.99 -22.47 8.75
C GLN A 8 4.20 -21.67 9.78
N HIS A 9 4.77 -21.52 10.98
CA HIS A 9 4.30 -20.57 11.98
C HIS A 9 5.48 -19.75 12.49
N ARG A 10 6.05 -18.92 11.61
CA ARG A 10 6.79 -17.70 11.96
C ARG A 10 7.08 -16.88 10.70
N THR A 11 6.65 -15.62 10.73
CA THR A 11 7.06 -14.47 9.88
C THR A 11 6.55 -14.39 8.44
N HIS A 12 5.27 -14.02 8.25
CA HIS A 12 4.78 -13.46 6.98
C HIS A 12 5.46 -12.12 6.61
N HIS A 13 6.09 -11.42 7.57
CA HIS A 13 6.74 -10.11 7.35
C HIS A 13 8.08 -10.15 6.59
N CYS A 14 8.77 -11.29 6.53
CA CYS A 14 10.04 -11.42 5.78
C CYS A 14 9.86 -11.80 4.30
N TYR A 15 8.62 -12.00 3.85
CA TYR A 15 8.31 -12.32 2.45
C TYR A 15 8.23 -11.07 1.56
N TYR A 16 7.69 -9.95 2.07
CA TYR A 16 7.48 -8.73 1.27
C TYR A 16 8.76 -8.11 0.72
N LEU A 17 9.85 -8.07 1.50
CA LEU A 17 11.15 -7.53 1.06
C LEU A 17 11.68 -8.25 -0.18
N ARG A 18 11.69 -9.59 -0.14
CA ARG A 18 12.24 -10.41 -1.21
C ARG A 18 11.39 -10.36 -2.45
N VAL A 19 10.06 -10.44 -2.29
CA VAL A 19 9.14 -10.42 -3.44
C VAL A 19 9.21 -9.08 -4.18
N TRP A 20 9.25 -7.95 -3.47
CA TRP A 20 9.36 -6.64 -4.13
C TRP A 20 10.72 -6.44 -4.79
N GLN A 21 11.81 -6.81 -4.14
CA GLN A 21 13.15 -6.71 -4.75
C GLN A 21 13.26 -7.60 -6.00
N GLU A 22 12.81 -8.85 -5.91
CA GLU A 22 12.75 -9.76 -7.06
C GLU A 22 11.88 -9.19 -8.18
N TRP A 23 10.72 -8.59 -7.86
CA TRP A 23 9.86 -7.96 -8.86
C TRP A 23 10.53 -6.78 -9.56
N LEU A 24 11.17 -5.89 -8.79
CA LEU A 24 11.87 -4.72 -9.35
C LEU A 24 13.09 -5.13 -10.19
N GLU A 25 13.75 -6.24 -9.85
CA GLU A 25 14.85 -6.78 -10.67
C GLU A 25 14.38 -7.34 -12.02
N HIS A 26 13.12 -7.76 -12.12
CA HIS A 26 12.56 -8.38 -13.34
C HIS A 26 11.68 -7.43 -14.16
N ILE A 27 11.45 -6.20 -13.68
CA ILE A 27 10.71 -5.23 -14.47
C ILE A 27 11.62 -4.70 -15.58
N ASP A 28 11.20 -4.87 -16.83
CA ASP A 28 11.94 -4.35 -17.97
C ASP A 28 11.78 -2.83 -18.02
N THR A 29 12.83 -2.11 -17.68
CA THR A 29 12.89 -0.63 -17.71
C THR A 29 13.52 -0.11 -18.99
N LYS A 30 13.73 -0.98 -19.99
CA LYS A 30 14.24 -0.56 -21.28
C LYS A 30 13.20 0.31 -21.99
N ASP A 31 13.66 1.45 -22.51
CA ASP A 31 12.86 2.41 -23.27
C ASP A 31 11.72 3.10 -22.46
N THR A 32 11.68 2.96 -21.13
CA THR A 32 10.65 3.57 -20.25
C THR A 32 10.93 5.01 -19.83
N ALA A 33 12.06 5.59 -20.26
CA ALA A 33 12.50 6.91 -19.80
C ALA A 33 11.51 8.05 -20.13
N ASN A 34 10.60 7.84 -21.10
CA ASN A 34 9.53 8.79 -21.45
C ASN A 34 8.15 8.37 -20.94
N ASP A 35 8.06 7.22 -20.28
CA ASP A 35 6.80 6.64 -19.84
C ASP A 35 6.36 7.19 -18.48
N VAL A 36 5.07 7.00 -18.21
CA VAL A 36 4.44 7.31 -16.94
C VAL A 36 4.03 6.01 -16.28
N ILE A 37 4.38 5.84 -15.01
CA ILE A 37 3.93 4.71 -14.19
C ILE A 37 3.02 5.18 -13.06
N ILE A 38 2.00 4.38 -12.77
CA ILE A 38 1.10 4.56 -11.62
C ILE A 38 1.35 3.40 -10.67
N VAL A 39 1.76 3.69 -9.44
CA VAL A 39 1.95 2.72 -8.36
C VAL A 39 0.78 2.87 -7.40
N ALA A 40 -0.10 1.87 -7.37
CA ALA A 40 -1.39 1.94 -6.68
C ALA A 40 -1.38 1.22 -5.32
N GLY A 41 -0.46 1.63 -4.45
CA GLY A 41 -0.43 1.24 -3.03
C GLY A 41 0.27 -0.08 -2.74
N ASP A 42 0.27 -0.42 -1.45
CA ASP A 42 0.73 -1.69 -0.86
C ASP A 42 2.15 -2.10 -1.24
N ILE A 43 3.06 -1.14 -1.24
CA ILE A 43 4.49 -1.39 -1.31
C ILE A 43 4.94 -2.07 -0.01
N SER A 44 4.78 -1.39 1.14
CA SER A 44 5.20 -1.91 2.44
C SER A 44 4.81 -1.01 3.62
N HIS A 45 4.83 -1.57 4.83
CA HIS A 45 4.90 -0.81 6.09
C HIS A 45 6.33 -0.38 6.46
N LYS A 46 7.35 -0.72 5.67
CA LYS A 46 8.76 -0.41 5.95
C LYS A 46 9.28 0.74 5.12
N TRP A 47 9.72 1.81 5.78
CA TRP A 47 10.20 3.04 5.16
C TRP A 47 11.34 2.82 4.17
N GLU A 48 12.27 1.91 4.48
CA GLU A 48 13.40 1.59 3.61
C GLU A 48 12.95 0.97 2.28
N ILE A 49 11.87 0.18 2.29
CA ILE A 49 11.32 -0.45 1.09
C ILE A 49 10.55 0.58 0.28
N ILE A 50 9.66 1.34 0.94
CA ILE A 50 8.88 2.39 0.28
C ILE A 50 9.82 3.34 -0.47
N ARG A 51 10.86 3.83 0.22
CA ARG A 51 11.85 4.74 -0.38
C ARG A 51 12.59 4.06 -1.53
N ALA A 52 13.09 2.83 -1.34
CA ALA A 52 13.83 2.14 -2.41
C ALA A 52 12.96 1.91 -3.66
N THR A 53 11.72 1.45 -3.48
CA THR A 53 10.78 1.20 -4.57
C THR A 53 10.40 2.48 -5.32
N LEU A 54 10.02 3.54 -4.60
CA LEU A 54 9.66 4.81 -5.23
C LEU A 54 10.86 5.48 -5.92
N SER A 55 12.05 5.41 -5.33
CA SER A 55 13.28 5.89 -5.96
C SER A 55 13.58 5.13 -7.25
N PHE A 56 13.45 3.80 -7.25
CA PHE A 56 13.65 2.99 -8.45
C PHE A 56 12.72 3.43 -9.59
N PHE A 57 11.41 3.55 -9.32
CA PHE A 57 10.49 4.00 -10.36
C PHE A 57 10.80 5.42 -10.83
N LYS A 58 11.24 6.30 -9.92
CA LYS A 58 11.61 7.67 -10.28
C LYS A 58 12.85 7.73 -11.17
N GLU A 59 13.80 6.82 -10.99
CA GLU A 59 15.01 6.70 -11.82
C GLU A 59 14.70 6.22 -13.25
N HIS A 60 13.68 5.36 -13.41
CA HIS A 60 13.39 4.69 -14.68
C HIS A 60 12.24 5.28 -15.50
N TYR A 61 11.37 6.09 -14.90
CA TYR A 61 10.18 6.65 -15.55
C TYR A 61 10.17 8.18 -15.50
N ALA A 62 9.69 8.82 -16.58
CA ALA A 62 9.58 10.28 -16.64
C ALA A 62 8.70 10.82 -15.51
N ARG A 63 7.58 10.14 -15.24
CA ARG A 63 6.63 10.51 -14.18
C ARG A 63 6.18 9.27 -13.42
N VAL A 64 6.05 9.44 -12.12
CA VAL A 64 5.59 8.39 -11.21
C VAL A 64 4.44 8.98 -10.43
N PHE A 65 3.26 8.37 -10.57
CA PHE A 65 2.12 8.65 -9.72
C PHE A 65 2.01 7.60 -8.64
N TYR A 66 1.62 8.02 -7.44
CA TYR A 66 1.48 7.11 -6.31
C TYR A 66 0.22 7.39 -5.49
N VAL A 67 -0.43 6.30 -5.08
CA VAL A 67 -1.48 6.31 -4.06
C VAL A 67 -1.03 5.32 -2.97
N PRO A 68 -0.94 5.72 -1.70
CA PRO A 68 -0.69 4.77 -0.62
C PRO A 68 -1.87 3.82 -0.42
N GLY A 69 -1.56 2.55 -0.15
CA GLY A 69 -2.48 1.54 0.30
C GLY A 69 -2.55 1.48 1.83
N ASN A 70 -3.19 0.43 2.35
CA ASN A 70 -3.36 0.25 3.79
C ASN A 70 -2.06 -0.15 4.48
N HIS A 71 -1.20 -0.92 3.81
CA HIS A 71 0.07 -1.36 4.37
C HIS A 71 0.98 -0.19 4.73
N GLU A 72 0.92 0.89 3.97
CA GLU A 72 1.70 2.09 4.26
C GLU A 72 1.29 2.79 5.55
N LEU A 73 0.05 2.59 6.02
CA LEU A 73 -0.46 3.21 7.25
C LEU A 73 -0.29 2.33 8.49
N TRP A 74 0.20 1.10 8.32
CA TRP A 74 0.49 0.20 9.42
C TRP A 74 1.69 0.69 10.22
N GLY A 75 1.50 0.88 11.52
CA GLY A 75 2.50 1.39 12.45
C GLY A 75 2.58 0.57 13.74
N GLY A 76 3.50 0.96 14.61
CA GLY A 76 3.52 0.46 15.99
C GLY A 76 2.38 1.05 16.84
N ALA A 77 2.13 0.48 18.02
CA ALA A 77 1.04 0.88 18.92
C ALA A 77 0.99 2.39 19.26
N ASP A 78 2.14 3.06 19.25
CA ASP A 78 2.30 4.49 19.55
C ASP A 78 2.44 5.37 18.30
N GLU A 79 2.32 4.80 17.10
CA GLU A 79 2.48 5.50 15.81
C GLU A 79 1.11 5.84 15.22
N ASP A 80 0.83 7.14 15.12
CA ASP A 80 -0.39 7.67 14.49
C ASP A 80 -0.36 7.47 12.96
N SER A 81 -1.34 6.76 12.42
CA SER A 81 -1.46 6.44 10.99
C SER A 81 -1.68 7.68 10.12
N MET A 82 -2.32 8.75 10.61
CA MET A 82 -2.43 10.01 9.87
C MET A 82 -1.09 10.74 9.81
N ARG A 83 -0.34 10.76 10.91
CA ARG A 83 1.03 11.31 10.90
C ARG A 83 1.93 10.53 9.93
N ARG A 84 1.75 9.21 9.89
CA ARG A 84 2.47 8.32 8.98
C ARG A 84 2.13 8.61 7.52
N LEU A 85 0.85 8.86 7.20
CA LEU A 85 0.42 9.33 5.89
C LEU A 85 1.10 10.66 5.53
N ASP A 86 1.13 11.64 6.43
CA ASP A 86 1.77 12.93 6.19
C ASP A 86 3.26 12.77 5.86
N GLN A 87 3.96 11.93 6.63
CA GLN A 87 5.38 11.61 6.41
C GLN A 87 5.61 10.91 5.06
N LEU A 88 4.67 10.07 4.64
CA LEU A 88 4.74 9.38 3.36
C LEU A 88 4.52 10.33 2.19
N LEU A 89 3.55 11.24 2.30
CA LEU A 89 3.32 12.28 1.29
C LEU A 89 4.53 13.22 1.19
N GLN A 90 5.17 13.53 2.33
CA GLN A 90 6.42 14.28 2.35
C GLN A 90 7.55 13.52 1.64
N LEU A 91 7.70 12.22 1.90
CA LEU A 91 8.66 11.37 1.20
C LEU A 91 8.41 11.37 -0.33
N CYS A 92 7.15 11.27 -0.76
CA CYS A 92 6.81 11.33 -2.18
C CYS A 92 7.23 12.67 -2.78
N ALA A 93 6.97 13.78 -2.09
CA ALA A 93 7.41 15.11 -2.54
C ALA A 93 8.94 15.22 -2.64
N GLU A 94 9.68 14.70 -1.65
CA GLU A 94 11.16 14.64 -1.69
C GLU A 94 11.67 13.87 -2.91
N LEU A 95 11.01 12.77 -3.26
CA LEU A 95 11.35 11.92 -4.39
C LEU A 95 10.74 12.37 -5.72
N GLN A 96 10.01 13.50 -5.75
CA GLN A 96 9.31 13.98 -6.95
C GLN A 96 8.31 12.96 -7.52
N VAL A 97 7.68 12.19 -6.64
CA VAL A 97 6.56 11.28 -6.93
C VAL A 97 5.25 12.03 -6.74
N GLU A 98 4.36 11.91 -7.70
CA GLU A 98 3.13 12.69 -7.79
C GLU A 98 1.98 12.00 -7.06
N THR A 99 1.43 12.68 -6.05
CA THR A 99 0.29 12.21 -5.23
C THR A 99 -0.95 13.09 -5.41
N SER A 100 -0.92 14.00 -6.40
CA SER A 100 -1.98 14.97 -6.71
C SER A 100 -2.46 14.83 -8.15
N PRO A 101 -3.67 15.32 -8.49
CA PRO A 101 -4.17 15.31 -9.85
C PRO A 101 -3.22 16.03 -10.82
N ALA A 102 -2.92 15.40 -11.95
CA ALA A 102 -2.13 16.05 -12.99
C ALA A 102 -2.44 15.50 -14.38
N GLU A 103 -2.32 16.38 -15.38
CA GLU A 103 -2.52 16.01 -16.78
C GLU A 103 -1.28 15.33 -17.34
N VAL A 104 -1.47 14.22 -18.06
CA VAL A 104 -0.44 13.50 -18.81
C VAL A 104 -0.78 13.61 -20.29
N ALA A 105 0.16 14.17 -21.07
CA ALA A 105 0.06 14.17 -22.52
C ALA A 105 0.61 12.85 -23.07
N THR A 106 -0.15 12.21 -23.96
CA THR A 106 0.31 11.12 -24.81
C THR A 106 0.59 11.65 -26.21
N THR A 107 1.03 10.78 -27.12
CA THR A 107 1.22 11.11 -28.54
C THR A 107 -0.05 11.60 -29.24
N SER A 108 -1.24 11.30 -28.71
CA SER A 108 -2.52 11.56 -29.39
C SER A 108 -3.59 12.24 -28.53
N ARG A 109 -3.43 12.28 -27.19
CA ARG A 109 -4.45 12.82 -26.28
C ARG A 109 -3.84 13.34 -24.98
N ARG A 110 -4.63 14.08 -24.21
CA ARG A 110 -4.34 14.43 -22.82
C ARG A 110 -5.26 13.62 -21.92
N VAL A 111 -4.73 13.05 -20.85
CA VAL A 111 -5.49 12.32 -19.83
C VAL A 111 -5.22 12.95 -18.47
N LEU A 112 -6.24 13.04 -17.62
CA LEU A 112 -6.08 13.48 -16.24
C LEU A 112 -5.87 12.24 -15.37
N VAL A 113 -4.73 12.15 -14.69
CA VAL A 113 -4.49 11.14 -13.65
C VAL A 113 -4.87 11.76 -12.31
N VAL A 114 -5.71 11.08 -11.55
CA VAL A 114 -6.25 11.54 -10.26
C VAL A 114 -5.95 10.48 -9.18
N PRO A 115 -4.83 10.61 -8.45
CA PRO A 115 -4.58 9.79 -7.26
C PRO A 115 -5.66 10.06 -6.21
N LEU A 116 -6.33 9.00 -5.73
CA LEU A 116 -7.41 9.10 -4.74
C LEU A 116 -7.01 8.40 -3.45
N LEU A 117 -6.90 9.18 -2.36
CA LEU A 117 -6.80 8.62 -1.02
C LEU A 117 -8.17 8.11 -0.60
N SER A 118 -8.25 6.81 -0.32
CA SER A 118 -9.48 6.16 0.12
C SER A 118 -9.17 5.15 1.21
N TRP A 119 -10.17 4.86 2.03
CA TRP A 119 -10.10 3.84 3.07
C TRP A 119 -11.39 3.02 3.05
N HIS A 120 -11.30 1.74 3.43
CA HIS A 120 -12.48 0.90 3.55
C HIS A 120 -13.29 1.33 4.79
N HIS A 121 -14.60 1.10 4.76
CA HIS A 121 -15.45 1.32 5.93
C HIS A 121 -16.27 0.05 6.21
N PRO A 122 -16.37 -0.42 7.47
CA PRO A 122 -17.08 -1.67 7.80
C PRO A 122 -18.55 -1.66 7.37
N GLN A 123 -19.17 -0.49 7.26
CA GLN A 123 -20.56 -0.39 6.81
C GLN A 123 -20.77 -0.69 5.33
N TRP A 124 -19.71 -0.79 4.55
CA TRP A 124 -19.78 -1.23 3.16
C TRP A 124 -19.66 -2.74 3.04
N ASP A 125 -19.35 -3.45 4.13
CA ASP A 125 -19.44 -4.89 4.19
C ASP A 125 -20.91 -5.29 4.42
N THR A 126 -21.59 -5.64 3.32
CA THR A 126 -22.99 -6.07 3.32
C THR A 126 -23.14 -7.57 3.09
N GLU A 127 -22.03 -8.30 3.05
CA GLU A 127 -22.06 -9.74 2.83
C GLU A 127 -22.62 -10.46 4.06
N PRO A 128 -23.38 -11.55 3.88
CA PRO A 128 -23.86 -12.33 5.02
C PRO A 128 -22.69 -13.02 5.73
N ASP A 129 -22.84 -13.22 7.04
CA ASP A 129 -21.87 -13.99 7.82
C ASP A 129 -21.69 -15.40 7.24
N ILE A 130 -20.44 -15.89 7.29
CA ILE A 130 -20.11 -17.24 6.82
C ILE A 130 -20.69 -18.26 7.80
N GLU A 131 -21.74 -18.97 7.37
CA GLU A 131 -22.34 -20.05 8.13
C GLU A 131 -21.58 -21.38 7.97
N GLY A 132 -21.71 -22.27 8.96
CA GLY A 132 -21.18 -23.64 8.89
C GLY A 132 -19.70 -23.79 9.26
N TRP A 133 -19.01 -22.70 9.59
CA TRP A 133 -17.62 -22.70 10.08
C TRP A 133 -17.58 -22.22 11.53
N SER A 134 -16.87 -22.94 12.40
CA SER A 134 -16.70 -22.59 13.81
C SER A 134 -15.27 -22.12 14.10
N GLY A 135 -15.13 -21.21 15.07
CA GLY A 135 -13.83 -20.68 15.48
C GLY A 135 -13.30 -19.52 14.63
N LEU A 136 -14.13 -18.93 13.78
CA LEU A 136 -13.80 -17.66 13.11
C LEU A 136 -13.73 -16.54 14.15
N LEU A 137 -12.63 -15.79 14.13
CA LEU A 137 -12.50 -14.60 14.95
C LEU A 137 -13.32 -13.46 14.32
N PRO A 138 -13.74 -12.46 15.11
CA PRO A 138 -14.30 -11.23 14.59
C PRO A 138 -13.39 -10.59 13.52
N VAL A 139 -13.99 -9.94 12.51
CA VAL A 139 -13.27 -9.32 11.38
C VAL A 139 -12.18 -8.34 11.84
N ASP A 140 -12.43 -7.61 12.93
CA ASP A 140 -11.51 -6.65 13.52
C ASP A 140 -10.29 -7.28 14.22
N GLN A 141 -10.30 -8.60 14.40
CA GLN A 141 -9.17 -9.39 14.89
C GLN A 141 -8.47 -10.15 13.76
N MET A 142 -9.14 -10.34 12.62
CA MET A 142 -8.59 -11.05 11.46
C MET A 142 -7.89 -10.10 10.48
N LEU A 143 -8.47 -8.93 10.24
CA LEU A 143 -7.91 -7.95 9.30
C LEU A 143 -6.85 -7.10 10.01
N SER A 144 -5.63 -7.17 9.49
CA SER A 144 -4.45 -6.49 10.04
C SER A 144 -4.61 -4.97 10.18
N ASP A 145 -5.48 -4.36 9.38
CA ASP A 145 -5.74 -2.91 9.42
C ASP A 145 -6.22 -2.45 10.79
N TYR A 146 -7.07 -3.22 11.47
CA TYR A 146 -7.63 -2.81 12.76
C TYR A 146 -6.58 -2.75 13.88
N PRO A 147 -5.74 -3.78 14.10
CA PRO A 147 -4.71 -3.72 15.14
C PRO A 147 -3.47 -2.92 14.73
N LEU A 148 -3.21 -2.70 13.43
CA LEU A 148 -1.98 -2.03 12.96
C LEU A 148 -2.20 -0.56 12.56
N THR A 149 -3.42 -0.07 12.53
CA THR A 149 -3.69 1.37 12.32
C THR A 149 -4.18 2.04 13.59
N HIS A 150 -3.67 3.24 13.83
CA HIS A 150 -4.02 4.05 15.00
C HIS A 150 -4.42 5.44 14.53
N TRP A 151 -5.71 5.73 14.64
CA TRP A 151 -6.31 6.98 14.19
C TRP A 151 -6.32 8.02 15.31
N PRO A 152 -6.10 9.31 15.01
CA PRO A 152 -6.19 10.36 16.01
C PRO A 152 -7.61 10.47 16.57
N ARG A 153 -7.73 11.02 17.79
CA ARG A 153 -9.03 11.25 18.43
C ARG A 153 -9.97 12.04 17.50
N GLY A 154 -11.18 11.52 17.30
CA GLY A 154 -12.20 12.12 16.42
C GLY A 154 -12.26 11.51 15.03
N ILE A 155 -11.28 10.69 14.63
CA ILE A 155 -11.33 9.85 13.45
C ILE A 155 -11.54 8.41 13.90
N SER A 156 -12.60 7.77 13.44
CA SER A 156 -12.92 6.38 13.80
C SER A 156 -13.38 5.62 12.57
N ILE A 157 -12.76 4.48 12.33
CA ILE A 157 -13.22 3.50 11.34
C ILE A 157 -14.50 2.77 11.77
N ARG A 158 -15.01 3.05 12.98
CA ARG A 158 -16.22 2.43 13.55
C ARG A 158 -17.37 3.41 13.78
N ALA A 159 -17.17 4.71 13.63
CA ALA A 159 -18.19 5.72 13.93
C ALA A 159 -18.45 6.61 12.72
N ILE A 160 -19.71 6.65 12.29
CA ILE A 160 -20.22 7.69 11.39
C ILE A 160 -20.08 9.04 12.10
N ILE A 161 -19.56 10.05 11.41
CA ILE A 161 -19.68 11.47 11.81
C ILE A 161 -21.14 11.89 11.68
#